data_AF-A0A328Q8R4-F1
#
_entry.id   AF-A0A328Q8R4-F1
#
_cell.length_a   1.000
_cell.length_b   1.000
_cell.length_c   1.000
_cell.angle_alpha   90.00
_cell.angle_beta   90.00
_cell.angle_gamma   90.00
#
_symmetry.space_group_name_H-M   'P 1'
#
loop_
_entity.id
_entity.type
_entity.pdbx_description
1 polymer ?
#
loop_
_entity_poly.entity_id
_entity_poly.type
_entity_poly.pdbx_seq_one_letter_code
_entity_poly.pdbx_strand_id
1 'polypeptide(L)' 'MKYIDINGKLIRKDPIYYIQDLFNFPEYDGDIDRLYEFLIKIEEETTIHIINTGCMTPLLFEVLKKVSDKSKYISVEVD' A
#
# COMPACT_ATOMS: atom_id res chain seq x y z
N MET A 1 -15.16 6.41 -1.74
CA MET A 1 -13.93 7.02 -1.18
C MET A 1 -13.47 6.13 -0.06
N LYS A 2 -12.36 5.43 -0.27
CA LYS A 2 -11.81 4.43 0.65
C LYS A 2 -10.62 5.03 1.40
N TYR A 3 -10.53 4.76 2.70
CA TYR A 3 -9.38 5.12 3.52
C TYR A 3 -8.67 3.86 3.97
N ILE A 4 -7.34 3.87 3.87
CA ILE A 4 -6.49 2.73 4.17
C ILE A 4 -5.36 3.19 5.08
N ASP A 5 -5.34 2.68 6.32
CA ASP A 5 -4.28 2.97 7.29
C ASP A 5 -3.22 1.86 7.31
N ILE A 6 -2.04 2.19 6.84
CA ILE A 6 -0.87 1.32 6.87
C ILE A 6 -0.03 1.65 8.10
N ASN A 7 0.12 0.70 9.01
CA ASN A 7 1.03 0.82 10.15
C ASN A 7 2.31 0.02 9.90
N GLY A 8 3.43 0.72 9.70
CA GLY A 8 4.74 0.11 9.46
C GLY A 8 5.19 -0.88 10.53
N LYS A 9 4.72 -0.73 11.78
CA LYS A 9 5.03 -1.70 12.87
C LYS A 9 4.34 -3.04 12.67
N LEU A 10 3.18 -3.07 12.01
CA LEU A 10 2.42 -4.30 11.74
C LEU A 10 2.99 -5.03 10.52
N ILE A 11 3.38 -4.29 9.47
CA ILE A 11 4.08 -4.84 8.29
C ILE A 11 5.31 -5.64 8.67
N ARG A 12 6.11 -5.17 9.63
CA ARG A 12 7.35 -5.85 10.02
C ARG A 12 7.13 -7.27 10.57
N LYS A 13 5.97 -7.55 11.15
CA LYS A 13 5.68 -8.86 11.76
C LYS A 13 5.20 -9.87 10.71
N ASP A 14 4.30 -9.44 9.84
CA ASP A 14 3.72 -10.31 8.82
C ASP A 14 3.28 -9.50 7.58
N PRO A 15 4.22 -9.19 6.67
CA PRO A 15 3.98 -8.22 5.60
C PRO A 15 3.00 -8.74 4.55
N ILE A 16 3.00 -10.04 4.28
CA ILE A 16 2.17 -10.62 3.21
C ILE A 16 0.71 -10.60 3.65
N TYR A 17 0.37 -11.25 4.76
CA TYR A 17 -1.01 -11.32 5.24
C TYR A 17 -1.56 -9.92 5.57
N TYR A 18 -0.74 -9.04 6.13
CA TYR A 18 -1.17 -7.67 6.40
C TYR A 18 -1.59 -6.92 5.12
N ILE A 19 -0.82 -7.03 4.04
CA ILE A 19 -1.14 -6.38 2.75
C ILE A 19 -2.34 -7.06 2.08
N GLN A 20 -2.44 -8.40 2.16
CA GLN A 20 -3.60 -9.15 1.66
C GLN A 20 -4.90 -8.65 2.29
N ASP A 21 -4.94 -8.55 3.62
CA ASP A 21 -6.13 -8.12 4.36
C ASP A 21 -6.45 -6.64 4.09
N LEU A 22 -5.43 -5.78 4.09
CA LEU A 22 -5.59 -4.34 3.97
C LEU A 22 -6.14 -3.91 2.59
N PHE A 23 -5.72 -4.58 1.53
CA PHE A 23 -6.16 -4.29 0.17
C PHE A 23 -7.27 -5.21 -0.34
N ASN A 24 -7.71 -6.20 0.44
CA ASN A 24 -8.54 -7.32 -0.02
C ASN A 24 -7.90 -8.01 -1.24
N PHE A 25 -6.59 -8.24 -1.19
CA PHE A 25 -5.79 -8.83 -2.27
C PHE A 25 -5.17 -10.17 -1.84
N PRO A 26 -5.98 -11.25 -1.74
CA PRO A 26 -5.54 -12.53 -1.17
C PRO A 26 -4.46 -13.25 -1.98
N GLU A 27 -4.28 -12.89 -3.24
CA GLU A 27 -3.25 -13.46 -4.14
C GLU A 27 -1.88 -12.81 -3.98
N TYR A 28 -1.75 -11.78 -3.14
CA TYR A 28 -0.45 -11.16 -2.88
C TYR A 28 0.51 -12.17 -2.26
N ASP A 29 1.68 -12.32 -2.87
CA ASP A 29 2.72 -13.29 -2.50
C ASP A 29 4.01 -12.61 -1.99
N GLY A 30 3.97 -11.29 -1.80
CA GLY A 30 5.14 -10.48 -1.45
C GLY A 30 5.77 -9.75 -2.64
N ASP A 31 5.35 -10.05 -3.88
CA ASP A 31 5.87 -9.39 -5.07
C ASP A 31 5.37 -7.94 -5.19
N ILE A 32 6.31 -7.01 -5.05
CA ILE A 32 6.05 -5.57 -5.07
C ILE A 32 5.57 -5.08 -6.44
N ASP A 33 6.01 -5.71 -7.54
CA ASP A 33 5.53 -5.33 -8.88
C ASP A 33 4.07 -5.75 -9.06
N ARG A 34 3.66 -6.91 -8.52
CA ARG A 34 2.25 -7.33 -8.47
C ARG A 34 1.41 -6.38 -7.64
N LEU A 35 1.93 -5.91 -6.50
CA LEU A 35 1.25 -4.90 -5.69
C LEU A 35 1.05 -3.60 -6.48
N TYR A 36 2.07 -3.13 -7.20
CA TYR A 36 1.95 -1.96 -8.07
C TYR A 36 0.86 -2.15 -9.14
N GLU A 37 0.88 -3.27 -9.86
CA GLU A 37 -0.10 -3.60 -10.89
C GLU A 37 -1.52 -3.73 -10.36
N PHE A 38 -1.68 -4.22 -9.13
CA PHE A 38 -2.96 -4.28 -8.45
C PHE A 38 -3.47 -2.88 -8.11
N LEU A 39 -2.65 -2.07 -7.43
CA LEU A 39 -3.06 -0.75 -6.95
C LEU A 39 -3.35 0.22 -8.10
N ILE A 40 -2.59 0.18 -9.20
CA ILE A 40 -2.81 1.09 -10.33
C ILE A 40 -4.15 0.87 -11.05
N LYS A 41 -4.76 -0.32 -10.89
CA LYS A 41 -6.07 -0.67 -11.46
C LYS A 41 -7.24 -0.23 -10.58
N ILE A 42 -6.99 0.32 -9.39
CA ILE A 42 -8.05 0.85 -8.54
C ILE A 42 -8.62 2.12 -9.19
N GLU A 43 -9.90 2.07 -9.54
CA GLU A 43 -10.65 3.19 -10.12
C GLU A 43 -11.57 3.90 -9.11
N GLU A 44 -11.43 3.56 -7.82
CA GLU A 44 -12.10 4.23 -6.72
C GLU A 44 -11.13 5.18 -6.00
N GLU A 45 -11.58 6.41 -5.72
CA GLU A 45 -10.85 7.35 -4.88
C GLU A 45 -10.45 6.72 -3.54
N THR A 46 -9.14 6.59 -3.32
CA THR A 46 -8.53 5.88 -2.21
C THR A 46 -7.39 6.70 -1.63
N THR A 47 -7.46 6.98 -0.32
CA THR A 47 -6.36 7.62 0.41
C THR A 47 -5.66 6.58 1.27
N ILE A 48 -4.37 6.41 1.02
CA ILE A 48 -3.48 5.54 1.78
C ILE A 48 -2.71 6.41 2.77
N HIS A 49 -3.00 6.25 4.05
CA HIS A 49 -2.33 6.94 5.12
C HIS A 49 -1.29 6.00 5.76
N ILE A 50 -0.05 6.47 5.90
CA ILE A 50 1.08 5.65 6.36
C ILE A 50 1.58 6.16 7.70
N ILE A 51 1.53 5.30 8.72
CA ILE A 51 1.95 5.57 10.09
C ILE A 51 3.21 4.75 10.42
N ASN A 52 4.15 5.31 11.17
CA ASN A 52 5.41 4.66 11.55
C ASN A 52 6.26 4.25 10.34
N THR A 53 6.41 5.16 9.38
CA THR A 53 7.10 4.95 8.10
C THR A 53 8.51 4.38 8.22
N GLY A 54 9.25 4.75 9.26
CA GLY A 54 10.59 4.20 9.54
C GLY A 54 10.62 2.69 9.84
N CYS A 55 9.46 2.04 10.03
CA CYS A 55 9.35 0.60 10.18
C CYS A 55 9.01 -0.14 8.86
N MET A 56 8.75 0.58 7.76
CA MET A 56 8.48 -0.01 6.46
C MET A 56 9.76 -0.25 5.68
N THR A 57 9.70 -1.19 4.74
CA THR A 57 10.77 -1.33 3.75
C THR A 57 10.73 -0.14 2.79
N PRO A 58 11.90 0.42 2.41
CA PRO A 58 11.95 1.51 1.42
C PRO A 58 11.22 1.16 0.12
N LEU A 59 11.35 -0.10 -0.31
CA LEU A 59 10.73 -0.62 -1.53
C LEU A 59 9.19 -0.53 -1.52
N LEU A 60 8.54 -0.87 -0.40
CA LEU A 60 7.09 -0.75 -0.29
C LEU A 60 6.64 0.71 -0.32
N PHE A 61 7.35 1.58 0.38
CA PHE A 61 7.06 3.01 0.37
C PHE A 61 7.20 3.62 -1.03
N GLU A 62 8.28 3.27 -1.75
CA GLU A 62 8.51 3.70 -3.12
C GLU A 62 7.38 3.28 -4.06
N VAL A 63 6.88 2.05 -3.94
CA VAL A 63 5.75 1.61 -4.77
C VAL A 63 4.46 2.34 -4.45
N LEU A 64 4.14 2.56 -3.18
CA LEU A 64 2.95 3.34 -2.82
C LEU A 64 3.02 4.76 -3.39
N LYS A 65 4.17 5.42 -3.28
CA LYS A 65 4.38 6.76 -3.88
C LYS A 65 4.31 6.74 -5.41
N LYS A 66 4.94 5.75 -6.04
CA LYS A 66 4.87 5.57 -7.49
C LYS A 66 3.43 5.38 -7.97
N VAL A 67 2.60 4.65 -7.22
CA VAL A 67 1.17 4.50 -7.52
C VAL A 67 0.44 5.83 -7.38
N SER A 68 0.66 6.60 -6.32
CA SER A 68 0.00 7.92 -6.16
C SER A 68 0.37 8.90 -7.26
N ASP A 69 1.59 8.83 -7.78
CA ASP A 69 2.04 9.70 -8.88
C ASP A 69 1.40 9.32 -10.23
N LYS A 70 0.96 8.07 -10.38
CA LYS A 70 0.46 7.51 -11.65
C LYS A 70 -1.05 7.37 -11.69
N SER A 71 -1.70 7.12 -10.56
CA SER A 71 -3.15 7.00 -10.44
C SER A 71 -3.75 8.33 -10.04
N LYS A 72 -4.78 8.77 -10.76
CA LYS A 72 -5.61 9.92 -10.35
C LYS A 72 -6.56 9.60 -9.19
N TYR A 73 -6.68 8.32 -8.82
CA TYR A 73 -7.59 7.84 -7.79
C TYR A 73 -6.89 7.55 -6.47
N ILE A 74 -5.56 7.45 -6.44
CA ILE A 74 -4.83 7.09 -5.22
C ILE A 74 -4.03 8.29 -4.72
N SER A 75 -4.24 8.67 -3.46
CA SER A 75 -3.39 9.61 -2.74
C SER A 75 -2.64 8.89 -1.61
N VAL A 76 -1.43 9.36 -1.29
CA VAL A 76 -0.60 8.80 -0.20
C VAL A 76 -0.17 9.89 0.77
N GLU A 77 -0.64 9.77 2.00
CA GLU A 77 -0.34 10.65 3.13
C GLU A 77 0.57 9.93 4.13
N VAL A 78 1.39 10.69 4.86
CA VAL A 78 2.52 10.15 5.62
C VAL A 78 2.64 10.86 6.97
N ASP A 79 2.68 10.09 8.06
CA ASP A 79 2.84 10.51 9.46
C ASP A 79 4.14 9.95 10.10
#